data_AF-A0A415UCL7-F1
#
_entry.id   AF-A0A415UCL7-F1
#
_cell.length_a   1.000
_cell.length_b   1.000
_cell.length_c   1.000
_cell.angle_alpha   90.00
_cell.angle_beta   90.00
_cell.angle_gamma   90.00
#
_symmetry.space_group_name_H-M   'P 1'
#
loop_
_entity.id
_entity.type
_entity.pdbx_description
1 polymer ?
#
loop_
_entity_poly.entity_id
_entity_poly.type
_entity_poly.pdbx_seq_one_letter_code
_entity_poly.pdbx_strand_id
1 'polypeptide(L)'
;MKTEFLKSLNLSQEVIDKIMAENGKDIAVEQKKAEKVIQERDSYKLKAESLETQVNDANTEIQKFKDMDIDGIKKAADDWKETAEKAKADADKQISQMKFDYALSAALTGAKAKNAKAVKALLDMDGLKFNDGKIVGLDEQLAQIKADNDYLFESDEPAPEFVKGTNGGSGSVGGKKPSEMTYTELCDYMAQNPGAEI
;
A
#
# COMPACT_ATOMS: atom_id res chain seq x y z
N MET A 1 -59.17 -64.59 14.05
CA MET A 1 -60.26 -65.48 14.51
C MET A 1 -59.97 -65.98 15.92
N LYS A 2 -60.97 -66.18 16.79
CA LYS A 2 -60.78 -66.77 18.12
C LYS A 2 -61.32 -68.21 18.13
N THR A 3 -60.53 -69.16 18.60
CA THR A 3 -60.92 -70.58 18.69
C THR A 3 -62.19 -70.78 19.52
N GLU A 4 -62.34 -70.04 20.62
CA GLU A 4 -63.52 -70.11 21.50
C GLU A 4 -64.83 -69.70 20.80
N PHE A 5 -64.76 -68.74 19.86
CA PHE A 5 -65.92 -68.37 19.05
C PHE A 5 -66.35 -69.55 18.16
N LEU A 6 -65.40 -70.26 17.54
CA LEU A 6 -65.71 -71.39 16.67
C LEU A 6 -66.23 -72.61 17.45
N LYS A 7 -65.71 -72.84 18.67
CA LYS A 7 -66.24 -73.87 19.59
C LYS A 7 -67.69 -73.59 20.00
N SER A 8 -68.06 -72.33 20.26
CA SER A 8 -69.45 -71.96 20.60
C SER A 8 -70.46 -72.21 19.47
N LEU A 9 -69.99 -72.45 18.24
CA LEU A 9 -70.82 -72.79 17.09
C LEU A 9 -71.01 -74.32 16.92
N ASN A 10 -70.55 -75.14 17.89
CA ASN A 10 -70.61 -76.60 17.85
C ASN A 10 -69.89 -77.23 16.63
N LEU A 11 -68.82 -76.60 16.15
CA LEU A 11 -67.96 -77.15 15.09
C LEU A 11 -67.02 -78.22 15.65
N SER A 12 -66.67 -79.21 14.83
CA SER A 12 -65.66 -80.22 15.21
C SER A 12 -64.25 -79.61 15.27
N GLN A 13 -63.39 -80.16 16.12
CA GLN A 13 -62.01 -79.67 16.30
C GLN A 13 -61.23 -79.65 14.97
N GLU A 14 -61.40 -80.65 14.12
CA GLU A 14 -60.72 -80.72 12.81
C GLU A 14 -61.12 -79.56 11.88
N VAL A 15 -62.40 -79.15 11.89
CA VAL A 15 -62.88 -78.01 11.10
C VAL A 15 -62.34 -76.70 11.68
N ILE A 16 -62.30 -76.58 13.00
CA ILE A 16 -61.72 -75.42 13.70
C ILE A 16 -60.25 -75.25 13.32
N ASP A 17 -59.48 -76.34 13.33
CA ASP A 17 -58.05 -76.31 13.01
C ASP A 17 -57.80 -75.86 11.56
N LYS A 18 -58.60 -76.34 10.60
CA LYS A 18 -58.54 -75.89 9.20
C LYS A 18 -58.86 -74.41 9.04
N ILE A 19 -59.93 -73.92 9.70
CA ILE A 19 -60.31 -72.49 9.67
C ILE A 19 -59.20 -71.63 10.28
N MET A 20 -58.65 -72.04 11.42
CA MET A 20 -57.58 -71.29 12.09
C MET A 20 -56.30 -71.27 11.26
N ALA A 21 -55.97 -72.38 10.58
CA ALA A 21 -54.82 -72.45 9.68
C ALA A 21 -54.98 -71.50 8.49
N GLU A 22 -56.15 -71.50 7.82
CA GLU A 22 -56.38 -70.62 6.67
C GLU A 22 -56.42 -69.13 7.10
N ASN A 23 -57.13 -68.81 8.18
CA ASN A 23 -57.12 -67.47 8.77
C ASN A 23 -55.70 -67.04 9.20
N GLY A 24 -54.85 -67.97 9.64
CA GLY A 24 -53.45 -67.69 9.96
C GLY A 24 -52.65 -67.28 8.72
N LYS A 25 -52.89 -67.92 7.57
CA LYS A 25 -52.25 -67.53 6.30
C LYS A 25 -52.70 -66.14 5.85
N ASP A 26 -53.99 -65.85 5.91
CA ASP A 26 -54.53 -64.55 5.51
C ASP A 26 -53.99 -63.42 6.40
N ILE A 27 -53.97 -63.64 7.73
CA ILE A 27 -53.36 -62.69 8.67
C ILE A 27 -51.90 -62.46 8.35
N ALA A 28 -51.12 -63.50 8.04
CA ALA A 28 -49.71 -63.36 7.70
C ALA A 28 -49.51 -62.55 6.40
N VAL A 29 -50.39 -62.70 5.41
CA VAL A 29 -50.36 -61.91 4.17
C VAL A 29 -50.69 -60.44 4.46
N GLU A 30 -51.74 -60.17 5.24
CA GLU A 30 -52.14 -58.80 5.57
C GLU A 30 -51.12 -58.11 6.50
N GLN A 31 -50.50 -58.83 7.42
CA GLN A 31 -49.38 -58.31 8.23
C GLN A 31 -48.22 -57.89 7.35
N LYS A 32 -47.82 -58.71 6.37
CA LYS A 32 -46.76 -58.33 5.40
C LYS A 32 -47.12 -57.09 4.59
N LYS A 33 -48.38 -56.96 4.15
CA LYS A 33 -48.84 -55.74 3.45
C LYS A 33 -48.79 -54.51 4.36
N ALA A 34 -49.27 -54.65 5.60
CA ALA A 34 -49.25 -53.57 6.58
C ALA A 34 -47.82 -53.13 6.92
N GLU A 35 -46.89 -54.07 7.11
CA GLU A 35 -45.47 -53.79 7.31
C GLU A 35 -44.87 -53.02 6.14
N LYS A 36 -45.16 -53.42 4.90
CA LYS A 36 -44.70 -52.72 3.70
C LYS A 36 -45.22 -51.28 3.64
N VAL A 37 -46.51 -51.07 3.89
CA VAL A 37 -47.12 -49.73 3.91
C VAL A 37 -46.52 -48.86 5.01
N ILE A 38 -46.27 -49.43 6.19
CA ILE A 38 -45.60 -48.74 7.31
C ILE A 38 -44.19 -48.27 6.90
N GLN A 39 -43.41 -49.15 6.28
CA GLN A 39 -42.07 -48.82 5.79
C GLN A 39 -42.09 -47.72 4.72
N GLU A 40 -43.01 -47.81 3.76
CA GLU A 40 -43.16 -46.78 2.72
C GLU A 40 -43.56 -45.43 3.34
N ARG A 41 -44.54 -45.40 4.24
CA ARG A 41 -44.95 -44.19 4.96
C ARG A 41 -43.78 -43.57 5.72
N ASP A 42 -43.03 -44.36 6.46
CA ASP A 42 -41.91 -43.86 7.26
C ASP A 42 -40.80 -43.32 6.36
N SER A 43 -40.54 -43.97 5.21
CA SER A 43 -39.63 -43.47 4.18
C SER A 43 -40.10 -42.13 3.59
N TYR A 44 -41.38 -42.00 3.24
CA TYR A 44 -41.94 -40.74 2.74
C TYR A 44 -41.90 -39.63 3.78
N LYS A 45 -42.14 -39.95 5.05
CA LYS A 45 -42.05 -38.99 6.15
C LYS A 45 -40.63 -38.44 6.28
N LEU A 46 -39.62 -39.31 6.31
CA LEU A 46 -38.21 -38.89 6.36
C LEU A 46 -37.83 -38.04 5.14
N LYS A 47 -38.31 -38.40 3.96
CA LYS A 47 -38.08 -37.60 2.74
C LYS A 47 -38.74 -36.24 2.81
N ALA A 48 -39.96 -36.15 3.35
CA ALA A 48 -40.68 -34.90 3.53
C ALA A 48 -39.95 -33.97 4.53
N GLU A 49 -39.54 -34.50 5.69
CA GLU A 49 -38.77 -33.76 6.70
C GLU A 49 -37.43 -33.25 6.15
N SER A 50 -36.74 -34.09 5.35
CA SER A 50 -35.50 -33.69 4.67
C SER A 50 -35.74 -32.58 3.64
N LEU A 51 -36.80 -32.68 2.83
CA LEU A 51 -37.15 -31.65 1.85
C LEU A 51 -37.57 -30.35 2.50
N GLU A 52 -38.33 -30.40 3.60
CA GLU A 52 -38.71 -29.23 4.38
C GLU A 52 -37.49 -28.50 4.92
N THR A 53 -36.52 -29.25 5.46
CA THR A 53 -35.23 -28.69 5.90
C THR A 53 -34.49 -28.01 4.75
N GLN A 54 -34.35 -28.68 3.60
CA GLN A 54 -33.68 -28.12 2.42
C GLN A 54 -34.36 -26.84 1.90
N VAL A 55 -35.69 -26.80 1.91
CA VAL A 55 -36.46 -25.61 1.50
C VAL A 55 -36.22 -24.46 2.47
N ASN A 56 -36.21 -24.73 3.78
CA ASN A 56 -35.95 -23.71 4.80
C ASN A 56 -34.52 -23.15 4.72
N ASP A 57 -33.53 -24.03 4.50
CA ASP A 57 -32.14 -23.64 4.30
C ASP A 57 -31.98 -22.80 3.02
N ALA A 58 -32.59 -23.23 1.91
CA ALA A 58 -32.58 -22.49 0.66
C ALA A 58 -33.23 -21.11 0.78
N ASN A 59 -34.38 -21.02 1.48
CA ASN A 59 -35.05 -19.75 1.72
C ASN A 59 -34.20 -18.80 2.57
N THR A 60 -33.53 -19.34 3.59
CA THR A 60 -32.60 -18.57 4.44
C THR A 60 -31.44 -18.02 3.62
N GLU A 61 -30.85 -18.83 2.75
CA GLU A 61 -29.75 -18.41 1.88
C GLU A 61 -30.19 -17.36 0.85
N ILE A 62 -31.36 -17.55 0.23
CA ILE A 62 -31.96 -16.56 -0.67
C ILE A 62 -32.16 -15.23 0.05
N GLN A 63 -32.61 -15.25 1.31
CA GLN A 63 -32.82 -14.02 2.08
C GLN A 63 -31.51 -13.30 2.34
N LYS A 64 -30.43 -14.01 2.71
CA LYS A 64 -29.09 -13.40 2.84
C LYS A 64 -28.67 -12.68 1.57
N PHE A 65 -28.90 -13.29 0.39
CA PHE A 65 -28.55 -12.65 -0.87
C PHE A 65 -29.40 -11.42 -1.19
N LYS A 66 -30.69 -11.43 -0.82
CA LYS A 66 -31.58 -10.27 -0.99
C LYS A 66 -31.23 -9.12 -0.05
N ASP A 67 -30.76 -9.44 1.15
CA ASP A 67 -30.38 -8.45 2.16
C ASP A 67 -28.99 -7.83 1.88
N MET A 68 -28.21 -8.39 0.94
CA MET A 68 -26.96 -7.76 0.51
C MET A 68 -27.23 -6.45 -0.23
N ASP A 69 -26.59 -5.38 0.24
CA ASP A 69 -26.63 -4.06 -0.39
C ASP A 69 -25.71 -4.03 -1.62
N ILE A 70 -26.16 -4.65 -2.70
CA ILE A 70 -25.43 -4.69 -3.98
C ILE A 70 -25.22 -3.27 -4.53
N ASP A 71 -26.18 -2.37 -4.32
CA ASP A 71 -26.09 -1.00 -4.81
C ASP A 71 -25.06 -0.19 -4.02
N GLY A 72 -25.00 -0.38 -2.69
CA GLY A 72 -23.94 0.17 -1.85
C GLY A 72 -22.56 -0.37 -2.22
N ILE A 73 -22.42 -1.67 -2.50
CA ILE A 73 -21.16 -2.27 -2.96
C ILE A 73 -20.72 -1.67 -4.30
N LYS A 74 -21.62 -1.54 -5.27
CA LYS A 74 -21.33 -0.92 -6.57
C LYS A 74 -20.90 0.53 -6.42
N LYS A 75 -21.64 1.30 -5.62
CA LYS A 75 -21.31 2.70 -5.36
C LYS A 75 -19.93 2.83 -4.72
N ALA A 76 -19.62 2.02 -3.71
CA ALA A 76 -18.29 2.02 -3.09
C ALA A 76 -17.19 1.68 -4.11
N ALA A 77 -17.43 0.74 -5.03
CA ALA A 77 -16.47 0.39 -6.07
C ALA A 77 -16.20 1.58 -7.03
N ASP A 78 -17.25 2.30 -7.43
CA ASP A 78 -17.13 3.49 -8.28
C ASP A 78 -16.40 4.63 -7.54
N ASP A 79 -16.75 4.89 -6.28
CA ASP A 79 -16.10 5.91 -5.44
C ASP A 79 -14.60 5.60 -5.26
N TRP A 80 -14.25 4.34 -5.04
CA TRP A 80 -12.85 3.90 -4.95
C TRP A 80 -12.09 4.06 -6.26
N LYS A 81 -12.73 3.78 -7.39
CA LYS A 81 -12.14 3.97 -8.71
C LYS A 81 -11.84 5.44 -8.98
N GLU A 82 -12.79 6.34 -8.72
CA GLU A 82 -12.59 7.78 -8.87
C GLU A 82 -11.47 8.28 -7.94
N THR A 83 -11.46 7.82 -6.68
CA THR A 83 -10.43 8.18 -5.71
C THR A 83 -9.05 7.71 -6.16
N ALA A 84 -8.94 6.50 -6.71
CA ALA A 84 -7.69 5.95 -7.20
C ALA A 84 -7.17 6.71 -8.44
N GLU A 85 -8.06 7.03 -9.38
CA GLU A 85 -7.72 7.82 -10.57
C GLU A 85 -7.24 9.23 -10.18
N LYS A 86 -7.94 9.88 -9.25
CA LYS A 86 -7.54 11.19 -8.71
C LYS A 86 -6.21 11.13 -7.98
N ALA A 87 -6.01 10.14 -7.11
CA ALA A 87 -4.75 9.96 -6.38
C ALA A 87 -3.57 9.75 -7.34
N LYS A 88 -3.78 9.00 -8.43
CA LYS A 88 -2.76 8.82 -9.48
C LYS A 88 -2.44 10.13 -10.18
N ALA A 89 -3.46 10.88 -10.62
CA ALA A 89 -3.27 12.18 -11.27
C ALA A 89 -2.55 13.19 -10.35
N ASP A 90 -2.93 13.24 -9.07
CA ASP A 90 -2.29 14.09 -8.08
C ASP A 90 -0.84 13.68 -7.82
N ALA A 91 -0.55 12.37 -7.71
CA ALA A 91 0.81 11.87 -7.56
C ALA A 91 1.68 12.18 -8.79
N ASP A 92 1.15 11.96 -10.01
CA ASP A 92 1.86 12.26 -11.26
C ASP A 92 2.17 13.77 -11.37
N LYS A 93 1.21 14.62 -10.95
CA LYS A 93 1.41 16.07 -10.87
C LYS A 93 2.48 16.45 -9.84
N GLN A 94 2.43 15.88 -8.63
CA GLN A 94 3.42 16.14 -7.59
C GLN A 94 4.82 15.69 -8.02
N ILE A 95 4.95 14.50 -8.62
CA ILE A 95 6.22 13.99 -9.15
C ILE A 95 6.77 14.92 -10.24
N SER A 96 5.90 15.37 -11.16
CA SER A 96 6.31 16.29 -12.22
C SER A 96 6.77 17.63 -11.66
N GLN A 97 6.06 18.17 -10.66
CA GLN A 97 6.44 19.40 -9.96
C GLN A 97 7.78 19.23 -9.23
N MET A 98 7.97 18.14 -8.48
CA MET A 98 9.24 17.86 -7.80
C MET A 98 10.41 17.75 -8.77
N LYS A 99 10.23 17.07 -9.91
CA LYS A 99 11.26 16.96 -10.95
C LYS A 99 11.60 18.32 -11.55
N PHE A 100 10.59 19.15 -11.83
CA PHE A 100 10.79 20.50 -12.34
C PHE A 100 11.53 21.38 -11.32
N ASP A 101 11.07 21.42 -10.06
CA ASP A 101 11.70 22.23 -9.02
C ASP A 101 13.15 21.79 -8.74
N TYR A 102 13.44 20.49 -8.79
CA TYR A 102 14.79 19.97 -8.66
C TYR A 102 15.69 20.43 -9.82
N ALA A 103 15.23 20.25 -11.07
CA ALA A 103 15.98 20.69 -12.24
C ALA A 103 16.21 22.21 -12.26
N LEU A 104 15.21 22.98 -11.84
CA LEU A 104 15.31 24.43 -11.71
C LEU A 104 16.36 24.83 -10.67
N SER A 105 16.32 24.20 -9.50
CA SER A 105 17.28 24.48 -8.42
C SER A 105 18.71 24.10 -8.83
N ALA A 106 18.88 22.97 -9.51
CA ALA A 106 20.17 22.53 -10.05
C ALA A 106 20.71 23.52 -11.09
N ALA A 107 19.86 23.98 -12.02
CA ALA A 107 20.23 24.96 -13.04
C ALA A 107 20.58 26.33 -12.44
N LEU A 108 19.82 26.82 -11.46
CA LEU A 108 20.13 28.06 -10.74
C LEU A 108 21.46 28.00 -9.99
N THR A 109 21.75 26.84 -9.38
CA THR A 109 23.04 26.59 -8.73
C THR A 109 24.17 26.55 -9.76
N GLY A 110 23.98 25.84 -10.88
CA GLY A 110 24.95 25.79 -11.98
C GLY A 110 25.22 27.15 -12.62
N ALA A 111 24.22 28.03 -12.66
CA ALA A 111 24.35 29.42 -13.09
C ALA A 111 25.05 30.33 -12.06
N LYS A 112 25.43 29.80 -10.89
CA LYS A 112 26.02 30.52 -9.76
C LYS A 112 25.15 31.67 -9.25
N ALA A 113 23.84 31.46 -9.15
CA ALA A 113 22.94 32.42 -8.54
C ALA A 113 23.25 32.57 -7.04
N LYS A 114 23.61 33.77 -6.57
CA LYS A 114 23.85 34.07 -5.14
C LYS A 114 22.60 33.87 -4.29
N ASN A 115 21.43 34.13 -4.87
CA ASN A 115 20.13 33.88 -4.24
C ASN A 115 19.16 33.27 -5.24
N ALA A 116 19.12 31.94 -5.27
CA ALA A 116 18.23 31.17 -6.15
C ALA A 116 16.75 31.56 -6.01
N LYS A 117 16.30 32.00 -4.82
CA LYS A 117 14.91 32.45 -4.60
C LYS A 117 14.63 33.78 -5.32
N ALA A 118 15.59 34.72 -5.29
CA ALA A 118 15.47 36.00 -5.96
C ALA A 118 15.49 35.83 -7.49
N VAL A 119 16.41 35.02 -8.01
CA VAL A 119 16.49 34.73 -9.44
C VAL A 119 15.24 33.96 -9.91
N LYS A 120 14.74 33.00 -9.13
CA LYS A 120 13.48 32.29 -9.42
C LYS A 120 12.27 33.23 -9.54
N ALA A 121 12.23 34.32 -8.77
CA ALA A 121 11.14 35.29 -8.84
C ALA A 121 11.16 36.17 -10.10
N LEU A 122 12.31 36.23 -10.80
CA LEU A 122 12.46 36.97 -12.05
C LEU A 122 12.22 36.08 -13.29
N LEU A 123 12.06 34.77 -13.11
CA LEU A 123 11.77 33.84 -14.19
C LEU A 123 10.30 33.88 -14.57
N ASP A 124 10.03 33.84 -15.87
CA ASP A 124 8.70 33.61 -16.41
C ASP A 124 8.42 32.10 -16.41
N MET A 125 7.77 31.64 -15.33
CA MET A 125 7.46 30.24 -15.08
C MET A 125 6.49 29.65 -16.12
N ASP A 126 5.65 30.48 -16.76
CA ASP A 126 4.69 30.01 -17.77
C ASP A 126 5.39 29.68 -19.11
N GLY A 127 6.54 30.32 -19.36
CA GLY A 127 7.41 30.03 -20.50
C GLY A 127 8.31 28.80 -20.34
N LEU A 128 8.43 28.24 -19.13
CA LEU A 128 9.35 27.14 -18.83
C LEU A 128 8.71 25.77 -19.03
N LYS A 129 9.36 24.90 -19.80
CA LYS A 129 8.88 23.52 -20.04
C LYS A 129 9.90 22.49 -19.59
N PHE A 130 9.47 21.54 -18.77
CA PHE A 130 10.29 20.39 -18.38
C PHE A 130 10.36 19.38 -19.53
N ASN A 131 11.57 19.05 -19.99
CA ASN A 131 11.81 18.01 -20.98
C ASN A 131 13.07 17.20 -20.60
N ASP A 132 12.91 15.89 -20.39
CA ASP A 132 13.99 14.92 -20.16
C ASP A 132 15.11 15.41 -19.23
N GLY A 133 14.75 15.96 -18.07
CA GLY A 133 15.70 16.40 -17.04
C GLY A 133 16.26 17.81 -17.22
N LYS A 134 15.84 18.55 -18.25
CA LYS A 134 16.18 19.96 -18.47
C LYS A 134 14.92 20.83 -18.56
N ILE A 135 15.09 22.12 -18.30
CA ILE A 135 14.02 23.11 -18.46
C ILE A 135 14.31 23.92 -19.73
N VAL A 136 13.50 23.71 -20.75
CA VAL A 136 13.57 24.45 -22.01
C VAL A 136 13.14 25.90 -21.75
N GLY A 137 13.88 26.85 -22.30
CA GLY A 137 13.67 28.29 -22.10
C GLY A 137 14.36 28.87 -20.87
N LEU A 138 14.88 28.03 -19.95
CA LEU A 138 15.54 28.51 -18.74
C LEU A 138 16.89 29.18 -19.02
N ASP A 139 17.72 28.58 -19.87
CA ASP A 139 19.05 29.10 -20.16
C ASP A 139 19.00 30.50 -20.80
N GLU A 140 18.01 30.73 -21.67
CA GLU A 140 17.77 32.03 -22.33
C GLU A 140 17.34 33.10 -21.31
N GLN A 141 16.37 32.77 -20.44
CA GLN A 141 15.92 33.68 -19.39
C GLN A 141 17.05 33.97 -18.38
N LEU A 142 17.84 32.96 -17.99
CA LEU A 142 18.97 33.17 -17.08
C LEU A 142 20.06 34.05 -17.70
N ALA A 143 20.33 33.92 -19.00
CA ALA A 143 21.27 34.79 -19.70
C ALA A 143 20.80 36.26 -19.71
N GLN A 144 19.51 36.51 -19.96
CA GLN A 144 18.92 37.84 -19.89
C GLN A 144 18.96 38.41 -18.47
N ILE A 145 18.55 37.63 -17.47
CA ILE A 145 18.58 38.07 -16.06
C ILE A 145 20.02 38.33 -15.61
N LYS A 146 21.00 37.56 -16.06
CA LYS A 146 22.42 37.80 -15.74
C LYS A 146 22.95 39.08 -16.40
N ALA A 147 22.46 39.45 -17.58
CA ALA A 147 22.82 40.71 -18.24
C ALA A 147 22.21 41.92 -17.52
N ASP A 148 20.96 41.82 -17.09
CA ASP A 148 20.22 42.94 -16.47
C ASP A 148 20.47 43.05 -14.96
N ASN A 149 20.81 41.94 -14.30
CA ASN A 149 20.92 41.82 -12.84
C ASN A 149 22.16 40.99 -12.44
N ASP A 150 23.31 41.36 -12.99
CA ASP A 150 24.61 40.70 -12.76
C ASP A 150 24.95 40.49 -11.27
N TYR A 151 24.57 41.42 -10.41
CA TYR A 151 24.79 41.39 -8.97
C TYR A 151 24.14 40.19 -8.28
N LEU A 152 23.11 39.58 -8.88
CA LEU A 152 22.44 38.37 -8.37
C LEU A 152 23.25 37.08 -8.62
N PHE A 153 24.31 37.15 -9.42
CA PHE A 153 25.17 36.01 -9.76
C PHE A 153 26.59 36.21 -9.22
N GLU A 154 27.28 35.11 -8.93
CA GLU A 154 28.68 35.15 -8.56
C GLU A 154 29.53 35.59 -9.76
N SER A 155 30.55 36.40 -9.46
CA SER A 155 31.53 36.78 -10.47
C SER A 155 32.40 35.57 -10.81
N ASP A 156 32.77 35.45 -12.09
CA ASP A 156 33.77 34.48 -12.53
C ASP A 156 35.21 34.94 -12.21
N GLU A 157 35.38 36.17 -11.71
CA GLU A 157 36.66 36.67 -11.22
C GLU A 157 37.01 36.06 -9.85
N PRO A 158 38.27 35.59 -9.65
CA PRO A 158 38.70 35.09 -8.36
C PRO A 158 38.52 36.17 -7.30
N ALA A 159 37.97 35.79 -6.15
CA ALA A 159 37.81 36.71 -5.02
C ALA A 159 39.16 37.38 -4.74
N PRO A 160 39.19 38.72 -4.51
CA PRO A 160 40.44 39.40 -4.24
C PRO A 160 41.10 38.77 -3.01
N GLU A 161 42.36 38.35 -3.14
CA GLU A 161 43.14 37.89 -2.00
C GLU A 161 43.24 39.04 -0.99
N PHE A 162 42.59 38.89 0.16
CA PHE A 162 42.84 39.77 1.30
C PHE A 162 44.26 39.48 1.80
N VAL A 163 45.24 40.24 1.30
CA VAL A 163 46.58 40.27 1.89
C VAL A 163 46.45 40.70 3.34
N LYS A 164 46.68 39.73 4.23
CA LYS A 164 46.54 39.86 5.67
C LYS A 164 47.61 40.83 6.21
N GLY A 165 47.16 41.98 6.72
CA GLY A 165 47.84 42.74 7.79
C GLY A 165 48.57 44.01 7.37
N THR A 166 47.94 45.17 7.61
CA THR A 166 48.67 46.42 7.81
C THR A 166 49.40 46.32 9.16
N ASN A 167 50.72 46.23 9.11
CA ASN A 167 51.59 46.23 10.27
C ASN A 167 51.54 47.63 10.93
N GLY A 168 50.66 47.80 11.91
CA GLY A 168 50.73 48.92 12.87
C GLY A 168 51.89 48.64 13.84
N GLY A 169 52.98 49.40 13.70
CA GLY A 169 54.30 49.03 14.17
C GLY A 169 54.51 48.90 15.69
N SER A 170 55.33 47.92 16.04
CA SER A 170 56.45 48.07 16.99
C SER A 170 57.50 47.03 16.62
N GLY A 171 58.76 47.44 16.62
CA GLY A 171 59.83 46.85 15.82
C GLY A 171 60.25 45.43 16.19
N SER A 172 60.66 44.67 15.18
CA SER A 172 62.04 44.17 15.12
C SER A 172 62.34 43.66 13.71
N VAL A 173 63.60 43.86 13.32
CA VAL A 173 64.20 43.53 12.03
C VAL A 173 64.26 42.00 11.85
N GLY A 174 64.18 41.56 10.60
CA GLY A 174 63.91 40.18 10.19
C GLY A 174 64.71 39.07 10.87
N GLY A 175 64.01 37.98 11.17
CA GLY A 175 64.58 36.69 11.50
C GLY A 175 63.83 35.61 10.71
N LYS A 176 64.56 34.80 9.94
CA LYS A 176 64.02 33.62 9.25
C LYS A 176 63.37 32.68 10.28
N LYS A 177 62.38 31.89 9.88
CA LYS A 177 61.83 30.85 10.76
C LYS A 177 62.88 29.75 10.99
N PRO A 178 62.89 29.03 12.13
CA PRO A 178 63.86 27.95 12.38
C PRO A 178 63.89 26.87 11.28
N SER A 179 62.76 26.60 10.63
CA SER A 179 62.65 25.69 9.48
C SER A 179 63.35 26.19 8.19
N GLU A 180 63.80 27.44 8.18
CA GLU A 180 64.43 28.13 7.04
C GLU A 180 65.89 28.54 7.36
N MET A 181 66.40 28.18 8.54
CA MET A 181 67.78 28.43 8.96
C MET A 181 68.69 27.26 8.56
N THR A 182 69.94 27.56 8.20
CA THR A 182 70.96 26.52 8.02
C THR A 182 71.36 25.92 9.37
N TYR A 183 71.93 24.70 9.35
CA TYR A 183 72.28 23.97 10.58
C TYR A 183 73.18 24.79 11.52
N THR A 184 74.12 25.55 10.96
CA THR A 184 75.02 26.43 11.73
C THR A 184 74.28 27.59 12.38
N GLU A 185 73.34 28.23 11.67
CA GLU A 185 72.51 29.32 12.20
C GLU A 185 71.54 28.82 13.30
N LEU A 186 71.08 27.57 13.19
CA LEU A 186 70.26 26.90 14.19
C LEU A 186 71.02 26.63 15.50
N CYS A 187 72.29 26.20 15.40
CA CYS A 187 73.15 26.01 16.56
C CYS A 187 73.40 27.31 17.34
N ASP A 188 73.67 28.41 16.64
CA ASP A 188 73.87 29.73 17.27
C ASP A 188 72.58 30.25 17.92
N TYR A 189 71.42 29.99 17.31
CA TYR A 189 70.11 30.35 17.85
C TYR A 189 69.79 29.57 19.14
N MET A 190 70.05 28.26 19.18
CA MET A 190 69.87 27.43 20.39
C MET A 190 70.87 27.79 21.49
N ALA A 191 72.10 28.16 21.15
CA ALA A 191 73.09 28.61 22.12
C ALA A 191 72.70 29.94 22.79
N GLN A 192 72.05 30.85 22.05
CA GLN A 192 71.54 32.11 22.57
C GLN A 192 70.17 31.96 23.26
N ASN A 193 69.42 30.89 22.98
CA ASN A 193 68.10 30.61 23.54
C ASN A 193 68.02 29.15 24.04
N PRO A 194 68.68 28.82 25.17
CA PRO A 194 68.88 27.43 25.63
C PRO A 194 67.62 26.68 26.11
N GLY A 195 66.43 27.27 25.95
CA GLY A 195 65.13 26.64 26.25
C GLY A 195 64.17 26.60 25.06
N ALA A 196 64.63 26.92 23.85
CA ALA A 196 63.81 26.82 22.64
C ALA A 196 63.77 25.37 22.15
N GLU A 197 62.61 24.71 22.26
CA GLU A 197 62.32 23.46 21.55
C GLU A 197 62.00 23.79 20.08
N ILE A 198 62.60 23.04 19.16
CA ILE A 198 62.38 23.16 17.71
C ILE A 198 61.28 22.20 17.28
#